data_AF-A0A967ZCU9-F1
#
_entry.id   AF-A0A967ZCU9-F1
#
_cell.length_a   1.000
_cell.length_b   1.000
_cell.length_c   1.000
_cell.angle_alpha   90.00
_cell.angle_beta   90.00
_cell.angle_gamma   90.00
#
_symmetry.space_group_name_H-M   'P 1'
#
loop_
_entity.id
_entity.type
_entity.pdbx_description
1 polymer ?
#
loop_
_entity_poly.entity_id
_entity_poly.type
_entity_poly.pdbx_seq_one_letter_code
_entity_poly.pdbx_strand_id
1 'polypeptide(L)'
;MTNPPEELTVDPAFYGKYCDAHDHPVLAAHGVPDLAVHWIRYQALEMLKRLPETAQAMILNGGRIAIKEKTQLLTEIPEYNELYALYPGYDWDTLPGIGAVMELPVTSTTEENVLC
;
A
#
# COMPACT_ATOMS: atom_id res chain seq x y z
N MET A 1 -1.63 2.63 -15.76
CA MET A 1 -1.29 3.40 -14.53
C MET A 1 -0.25 4.49 -14.84
N THR A 2 -0.06 5.46 -13.95
CA THR A 2 1.08 6.41 -14.03
C THR A 2 2.17 6.00 -13.03
N ASN A 3 3.39 6.51 -13.18
CA ASN A 3 4.43 6.34 -12.16
C ASN A 3 4.11 7.18 -10.91
N PRO A 4 4.59 6.78 -9.73
CA PRO A 4 4.49 7.61 -8.54
C PRO A 4 5.16 8.98 -8.75
N PRO A 5 4.52 10.07 -8.31
CA PRO A 5 5.14 11.39 -8.30
C PRO A 5 6.36 11.44 -7.36
N GLU A 6 7.38 12.23 -7.71
CA GLU A 6 8.64 12.32 -6.95
C GLU A 6 8.42 12.81 -5.51
N GLU A 7 7.38 13.63 -5.31
CA GLU A 7 7.00 14.20 -4.02
C GLU A 7 6.67 13.12 -2.97
N LEU A 8 6.26 11.92 -3.38
CA LEU A 8 5.95 10.83 -2.44
C LEU A 8 7.20 10.18 -1.82
N THR A 9 8.40 10.42 -2.35
CA THR A 9 9.67 9.87 -1.83
C THR A 9 9.60 8.35 -1.62
N VAL A 10 9.06 7.63 -2.60
CA VAL A 10 8.95 6.16 -2.61
C VAL A 10 9.99 5.55 -3.53
N ASP A 11 10.34 4.27 -3.31
CA ASP A 11 11.30 3.58 -4.16
C ASP A 11 10.72 3.35 -5.57
N PRO A 12 11.24 4.03 -6.61
CA PRO A 12 10.74 3.88 -7.97
C PRO A 12 11.13 2.55 -8.61
N ALA A 13 12.10 1.81 -8.05
CA ALA A 13 12.45 0.49 -8.53
C ALA A 13 11.38 -0.55 -8.16
N PHE A 14 10.75 -0.39 -6.99
CA PHE A 14 9.66 -1.24 -6.54
C PHE A 14 8.31 -0.76 -7.10
N TYR A 15 7.95 0.50 -6.84
CA TYR A 15 6.65 1.06 -7.18
C TYR A 15 6.60 1.59 -8.62
N GLY A 16 6.00 0.79 -9.51
CA GLY A 16 5.83 1.15 -10.93
C GLY A 16 4.47 1.74 -11.27
N LYS A 17 3.53 1.72 -10.33
CA LYS A 17 2.14 2.08 -10.58
C LYS A 17 1.59 2.93 -9.44
N TYR A 18 0.88 3.97 -9.82
CA TYR A 18 0.27 4.93 -8.92
C TYR A 18 -1.13 5.31 -9.40
N CYS A 19 -2.02 5.52 -8.43
CA CYS A 19 -3.21 6.31 -8.61
C CYS A 19 -3.60 7.03 -7.31
N ASP A 20 -4.26 8.18 -7.45
CA ASP A 20 -4.76 8.96 -6.31
C ASP A 20 -6.20 8.58 -5.94
N ALA A 21 -6.48 8.43 -4.65
CA ALA A 21 -7.80 8.18 -4.08
C ALA A 21 -8.24 9.31 -3.13
N HIS A 22 -8.43 10.53 -3.64
CA HIS A 22 -8.73 11.74 -2.85
C HIS A 22 -7.61 12.06 -1.87
N ASP A 23 -6.43 12.35 -2.40
CA ASP A 23 -5.20 12.66 -1.66
C ASP A 23 -4.65 11.48 -0.84
N HIS A 24 -5.23 10.29 -1.01
CA HIS A 24 -4.72 9.03 -0.46
C HIS A 24 -3.95 8.26 -1.54
N PRO A 25 -2.61 8.17 -1.46
CA PRO A 25 -1.81 7.49 -2.47
C PRO A 25 -2.08 5.99 -2.50
N VAL A 26 -2.37 5.45 -3.69
CA VAL A 26 -2.37 4.01 -3.94
C VAL A 26 -1.20 3.69 -4.85
N LEU A 27 -0.28 2.89 -4.34
CA LEU A 27 0.95 2.49 -4.99
C LEU A 27 0.93 1.00 -5.24
N ALA A 28 1.52 0.55 -6.34
CA ALA A 28 1.64 -0.86 -6.64
C ALA A 28 2.95 -1.20 -7.32
N ALA A 29 3.39 -2.45 -7.09
CA ALA A 29 4.53 -3.03 -7.79
C ALA A 29 4.27 -3.13 -9.31
N HIS A 30 5.35 -3.23 -10.08
CA HIS A 30 5.31 -3.22 -11.54
C HIS A 30 4.44 -4.34 -12.14
N GLY A 31 4.50 -5.56 -11.60
CA GLY A 31 3.75 -6.70 -12.14
C GLY A 31 2.27 -6.74 -11.73
N VAL A 32 1.83 -5.90 -10.78
CA VAL A 32 0.45 -5.90 -10.29
C VAL A 32 -0.52 -5.49 -11.41
N PRO A 33 -1.57 -6.27 -11.75
CA PRO A 33 -2.54 -5.88 -12.75
C PRO A 33 -3.19 -4.52 -12.47
N ASP A 34 -3.31 -3.69 -13.51
CA ASP A 34 -3.93 -2.35 -13.39
C ASP A 34 -5.36 -2.43 -12.81
N LEU A 35 -6.06 -3.53 -13.06
CA LEU A 35 -7.38 -3.80 -12.49
C LEU A 35 -7.38 -3.85 -10.96
N ALA A 36 -6.34 -4.45 -10.33
CA ALA A 36 -6.24 -4.51 -8.87
C ALA A 36 -6.06 -3.11 -8.28
N VAL A 37 -5.20 -2.28 -8.89
CA VAL A 37 -4.97 -0.90 -8.45
C VAL A 37 -6.25 -0.06 -8.57
N HIS A 38 -7.01 -0.21 -9.66
CA HIS A 38 -8.30 0.47 -9.80
C HIS A 38 -9.34 0.02 -8.77
N TRP A 39 -9.38 -1.27 -8.44
CA TRP A 39 -10.28 -1.79 -7.42
C TRP A 39 -9.92 -1.27 -6.02
N ILE A 40 -8.64 -1.26 -5.66
CA ILE A 40 -8.20 -0.69 -4.39
C ILE A 40 -8.54 0.80 -4.31
N ARG A 41 -8.30 1.56 -5.38
CA ARG A 41 -8.71 2.97 -5.45
C ARG A 41 -10.19 3.13 -5.17
N TYR A 42 -11.03 2.34 -5.83
CA TYR A 42 -12.47 2.36 -5.63
C TYR A 42 -12.85 2.01 -4.19
N GLN A 43 -12.26 0.97 -3.62
CA GLN A 43 -12.51 0.56 -2.24
C GLN A 43 -12.09 1.64 -1.24
N ALA A 44 -10.90 2.23 -1.38
CA ALA A 44 -10.42 3.31 -0.52
C ALA A 44 -11.40 4.50 -0.52
N LEU A 45 -11.84 4.93 -1.71
CA LEU A 45 -12.85 5.99 -1.86
C LEU A 45 -14.17 5.62 -1.16
N GLU A 46 -14.67 4.41 -1.39
CA GLU A 46 -15.95 3.96 -0.83
C GLU A 46 -15.92 3.75 0.69
N MET A 47 -14.80 3.28 1.23
CA MET A 47 -14.62 3.07 2.67
C MET A 47 -14.47 4.40 3.42
N LEU A 48 -13.71 5.34 2.86
CA LEU A 48 -13.37 6.59 3.52
C LEU A 48 -14.41 7.70 3.32
N LYS A 49 -15.32 7.60 2.34
CA LYS A 49 -16.32 8.67 2.07
C LYS A 49 -17.23 9.02 3.25
N ARG A 50 -17.45 8.09 4.18
CA ARG A 50 -18.28 8.31 5.39
C ARG A 50 -17.48 8.76 6.61
N LEU A 51 -16.15 8.76 6.51
CA LEU A 51 -15.22 9.09 7.59
C LEU A 51 -14.20 10.15 7.12
N PRO A 52 -14.65 11.33 6.65
CA PRO A 52 -13.78 12.33 6.04
C PRO A 52 -12.70 12.85 6.99
N GLU A 53 -13.02 13.02 8.28
CA GLU A 53 -12.05 13.47 9.29
C GLU A 53 -10.94 12.42 9.52
N THR A 54 -11.31 11.13 9.55
CA THR A 54 -10.34 10.04 9.67
C THR A 54 -9.49 9.93 8.42
N ALA A 55 -10.09 10.06 7.23
CA ALA A 55 -9.36 10.06 5.97
C ALA A 55 -8.32 11.18 5.94
N GLN A 56 -8.71 12.40 6.34
CA GLN A 56 -7.81 13.53 6.43
C GLN A 56 -6.69 13.28 7.45
N ALA A 57 -7.00 12.72 8.61
CA ALA A 57 -5.98 12.36 9.60
C ALA A 57 -4.99 11.31 9.04
N MET A 58 -5.47 10.30 8.31
CA MET A 58 -4.60 9.31 7.67
C MET A 58 -3.66 9.97 6.66
N ILE A 59 -4.18 10.87 5.81
CA ILE A 59 -3.39 11.60 4.81
C ILE A 59 -2.33 12.47 5.49
N LEU A 60 -2.69 13.22 6.54
CA LEU A 60 -1.77 14.07 7.30
C LEU A 60 -0.63 13.28 7.96
N ASN A 61 -0.86 12.01 8.30
CA ASN A 61 0.16 11.12 8.86
C ASN A 61 0.93 10.34 7.79
N GLY A 62 0.80 10.67 6.50
CA GLY A 62 1.51 10.00 5.42
C GLY A 62 0.93 8.63 5.06
N GLY A 63 -0.33 8.39 5.43
CA GLY A 63 -1.07 7.17 5.14
C GLY A 63 -1.14 6.89 3.64
N ARG A 64 -0.73 5.68 3.26
CA ARG A 64 -0.77 5.20 1.86
C ARG A 64 -1.11 3.72 1.77
N ILE A 65 -1.56 3.31 0.59
CA ILE A 65 -1.86 1.92 0.29
C ILE A 65 -0.81 1.37 -0.68
N ALA A 66 -0.21 0.22 -0.34
CA ALA A 66 0.76 -0.49 -1.16
C ALA A 66 0.21 -1.84 -1.62
N ILE A 67 0.35 -2.14 -2.91
CA ILE A 67 -0.10 -3.40 -3.49
C ILE A 67 1.12 -4.15 -4.03
N LYS A 68 1.30 -5.38 -3.57
CA LYS A 68 2.35 -6.29 -4.05
C LYS A 68 1.77 -7.38 -4.96
N GLU A 69 2.65 -7.97 -5.75
CA GLU A 69 2.36 -9.15 -6.56
C GLU A 69 2.15 -10.38 -5.67
N LYS A 70 1.46 -11.40 -6.19
CA LYS A 70 1.24 -12.66 -5.46
C LYS A 70 2.54 -13.35 -5.03
N THR A 71 3.55 -13.33 -5.89
CA THR A 71 4.83 -14.01 -5.66
C THR A 71 5.79 -13.22 -4.78
N GLN A 72 5.50 -11.94 -4.52
CA GLN A 72 6.34 -11.08 -3.69
C GLN A 72 6.10 -11.35 -2.21
N LEU A 73 7.16 -11.28 -1.43
CA LEU A 73 7.10 -11.37 0.03
C LEU A 73 6.67 -10.03 0.63
N LEU A 74 6.19 -10.05 1.86
CA LEU A 74 5.77 -8.82 2.54
C LEU A 74 6.97 -7.89 2.78
N THR A 75 8.11 -8.45 3.19
CA THR A 75 9.33 -7.70 3.49
C THR A 75 10.07 -7.17 2.25
N GLU A 76 9.64 -7.54 1.05
CA GLU A 76 10.12 -6.93 -0.19
C GLU A 76 9.51 -5.54 -0.44
N ILE A 77 8.40 -5.20 0.24
CA ILE A 77 7.91 -3.83 0.26
C ILE A 77 8.98 -2.95 0.95
N PRO A 78 9.45 -1.86 0.32
CA PRO A 78 10.55 -1.05 0.84
C PRO A 78 10.36 -0.59 2.28
N GLU A 79 9.12 -0.28 2.68
CA GLU A 79 8.77 0.16 4.03
C GLU A 79 8.80 -0.95 5.10
N TYR A 80 8.89 -2.22 4.69
CA TYR A 80 8.81 -3.39 5.57
C TYR A 80 10.10 -4.19 5.65
N ASN A 81 11.17 -3.73 5.01
CA ASN A 81 12.49 -4.39 4.99
C ASN A 81 13.04 -4.70 6.41
N GLU A 82 12.70 -3.86 7.39
CA GLU A 82 13.16 -3.96 8.78
C GLU A 82 12.17 -4.67 9.70
N LEU A 83 11.05 -5.21 9.21
CA LEU A 83 10.02 -5.84 10.06
C LEU A 83 10.59 -6.97 10.95
N TYR A 84 11.47 -7.81 10.42
CA TYR A 84 12.11 -8.86 11.21
C TYR A 84 13.03 -8.34 12.31
N ALA A 85 13.65 -7.17 12.10
CA ALA A 85 14.52 -6.54 13.09
C ALA A 85 13.69 -5.82 14.17
N LEU A 86 12.64 -5.12 13.77
CA LEU A 86 11.75 -4.37 14.67
C LEU A 86 10.85 -5.30 15.49
N TYR A 87 10.36 -6.37 14.88
CA TYR A 87 9.42 -7.31 15.47
C TYR A 87 9.86 -8.77 15.24
N PRO A 88 10.91 -9.21 15.96
CA PRO A 88 11.42 -10.56 15.81
C PRO A 88 10.46 -11.62 16.39
N GLY A 89 10.56 -12.85 15.89
CA GLY A 89 9.79 -14.00 16.40
C GLY A 89 8.47 -14.28 15.68
N TYR A 90 8.19 -13.55 14.60
CA TYR A 90 7.07 -13.81 13.70
C TYR A 90 7.56 -13.89 12.25
N ASP A 91 6.97 -14.77 11.46
CA ASP A 91 7.25 -14.89 10.03
C ASP A 91 6.32 -13.96 9.24
N TRP A 92 6.82 -12.75 8.97
CA TRP A 92 6.07 -11.68 8.31
C TRP A 92 5.70 -12.02 6.87
N ASP A 93 6.50 -12.84 6.20
CA ASP A 93 6.32 -13.14 4.77
C ASP A 93 5.21 -14.17 4.51
N THR A 94 4.67 -14.77 5.57
CA THR A 94 3.46 -15.61 5.49
C THR A 94 2.17 -14.80 5.35
N LEU A 95 2.22 -13.48 5.60
CA LEU A 95 1.04 -12.62 5.58
C LEU A 95 0.80 -12.03 4.18
N PRO A 96 -0.46 -11.99 3.72
CA PRO A 96 -0.79 -11.41 2.42
C PRO A 96 -0.86 -9.86 2.46
N GLY A 97 -0.79 -9.25 3.63
CA GLY A 97 -0.87 -7.80 3.82
C GLY A 97 -1.04 -7.44 5.29
N ILE A 98 -0.70 -6.20 5.65
CA ILE A 98 -0.83 -5.66 7.01
C ILE A 98 -1.44 -4.26 6.97
N GLY A 99 -2.10 -3.87 8.07
CA GLY A 99 -2.66 -2.54 8.24
C GLY A 99 -1.62 -1.53 8.71
N ALA A 100 -1.81 -0.27 8.31
CA ALA A 100 -0.97 0.84 8.74
C ALA A 100 -1.00 1.06 10.25
N VAL A 101 0.15 1.45 10.79
CA VAL A 101 0.31 2.03 12.14
C VAL A 101 0.97 3.40 12.02
N MET A 102 1.04 4.18 13.09
CA MET A 102 1.55 5.56 13.03
C MET A 102 3.02 5.63 12.58
N GLU A 103 3.84 4.65 13.00
CA GLU A 103 5.25 4.54 12.66
C GLU A 103 5.49 3.99 11.25
N LEU A 104 4.56 3.18 10.75
CA LEU A 104 4.58 2.58 9.41
C LEU A 104 3.21 2.84 8.77
N PRO A 105 2.99 4.05 8.21
CA PRO A 105 1.68 4.48 7.71
C PRO A 105 1.38 3.88 6.33
N VAL A 106 1.71 2.60 6.13
CA VAL A 106 1.48 1.85 4.90
C VAL A 106 0.49 0.75 5.20
N THR A 107 -0.63 0.72 4.48
CA THR A 107 -1.53 -0.42 4.47
C THR A 107 -1.20 -1.23 3.24
N SER A 108 -0.86 -2.50 3.40
CA SER A 108 -0.49 -3.36 2.29
C SER A 108 -1.50 -4.47 2.04
N THR A 109 -1.57 -4.89 0.78
CA THR A 109 -2.29 -6.09 0.37
C THR A 109 -1.62 -6.71 -0.85
N THR A 110 -2.00 -7.94 -1.13
CA THR A 110 -1.58 -8.66 -2.34
C THR A 110 -2.66 -8.54 -3.40
N GLU A 111 -2.28 -8.46 -4.66
CA GLU A 111 -3.22 -8.41 -5.80
C GLU A 111 -4.29 -9.52 -5.77
N GLU A 112 -3.94 -10.72 -5.27
CA GLU A 112 -4.88 -11.86 -5.19
C GLU A 112 -6.04 -11.56 -4.23
N ASN A 113 -5.80 -10.88 -3.11
CA ASN A 113 -6.86 -10.47 -2.19
C ASN A 113 -7.83 -9.46 -2.80
N VAL A 114 -7.41 -8.76 -3.86
CA VAL A 114 -8.22 -7.75 -4.54
C VAL A 114 -9.01 -8.37 -5.69
N LEU A 115 -8.43 -9.34 -6.38
CA LEU A 115 -8.95 -9.90 -7.62
C LEU A 115 -9.69 -11.24 -7.49
N CYS A 116 -9.62 -11.90 -6.32
CA CYS A 116 -10.20 -13.21 -5.90
C CYS A 116 -9.19 -14.33 -5.72
#